data_AF-A0A1X7EPD0-F1
#
_entry.id   AF-A0A1X7EPD0-F1
#
_cell.length_a   1.000
_cell.length_b   1.000
_cell.length_c   1.000
_cell.angle_alpha   90.00
_cell.angle_beta   90.00
_cell.angle_gamma   90.00
#
_symmetry.space_group_name_H-M   'P 1'
#
loop_
_entity.id
_entity.type
_entity.pdbx_description
1 polymer ?
#
loop_
_entity_poly.entity_id
_entity_poly.type
_entity_poly.pdbx_seq_one_letter_code
_entity_poly.pdbx_strand_id
1 'polypeptide(L)'
;MIKTYSVRAISKDSALHDICISAANKTKHMWGKFGPEKEARLASEVTAEKIPLLIGSGLGIAAQILLEQTKRPLLILDCEEPILAVSDLKRKFQNHQNVCWINTSSPANAVRHILELKRQYNLEIQLLTIHFYLRLSPFYAEVTRLIESGSAIESQTPSWPKFQSENPRILLLTSQYFLMGEIVAACERQSIPHMFINMDAKEMDLEAFVSRISSALNIFRPDFVLTVNHLGVDQEGVLNNLLHKFNIPLASWFVDNPMLLLPLYKAQADINTAIFTWDADRMDSLRDMGFENIFHLPLGTDQTRFKPSNGCSEPKWDRDVSFVGNSMVHKTARRLEAAKLDDLLKLRWKEIAHEFANKSEPSVYNYLKTDFPELIQNYEKLDSPYRKLAFETLIIWQATLEYRLECVKQTLRFSPMIVGDNGWNELLKNEKSWEYHSELSYYEDLPRFYPCSKINFNCTSQQMKGAVNQRVFDVPACNGFILTDHRYQMEKLFEPEKEIAVYYSLDEIPELIEKYSAHPDLRNKIIKAARKRIMAEHTYDCRIKTLINCMRSAYI
;
A
#
# COMPACT_ATOMS: atom_id res chain seq x y z
N MET A 1 -12.07 -19.50 -28.19
CA MET A 1 -12.44 -20.80 -28.79
C MET A 1 -11.22 -21.71 -28.77
N ILE A 2 -11.26 -22.80 -28.00
CA ILE A 2 -10.20 -23.81 -27.99
C ILE A 2 -10.27 -24.52 -29.35
N LYS A 3 -9.25 -24.32 -30.20
CA LYS A 3 -9.16 -25.05 -31.47
C LYS A 3 -8.73 -26.48 -31.16
N THR A 4 -9.66 -27.43 -31.30
CA THR A 4 -9.38 -28.86 -31.19
C THR A 4 -8.70 -29.35 -32.47
N TYR A 5 -7.37 -29.39 -32.44
CA TYR A 5 -6.55 -30.10 -33.44
C TYR A 5 -5.57 -31.03 -32.70
N SER A 6 -5.24 -32.17 -33.30
CA SER A 6 -4.21 -33.06 -32.77
C SER A 6 -2.86 -32.78 -33.44
N VAL A 7 -1.77 -33.04 -32.74
CA VAL A 7 -0.40 -32.77 -33.20
C VAL A 7 0.40 -34.06 -33.21
N ARG A 8 1.22 -34.25 -34.24
CA ARG A 8 2.14 -35.38 -34.38
C ARG A 8 3.51 -34.90 -34.86
N ALA A 9 4.57 -35.28 -34.14
CA ALA A 9 5.95 -35.13 -34.56
C ALA A 9 6.32 -36.17 -35.61
N ILE A 10 7.09 -35.77 -36.62
CA ILE A 10 7.71 -36.65 -37.59
C ILE A 10 9.21 -36.54 -37.37
N SER A 11 9.80 -37.61 -36.84
CA SER A 11 11.24 -37.69 -36.56
C SER A 11 11.91 -38.69 -37.48
N LYS A 12 13.16 -38.39 -37.86
CA LYS A 12 14.05 -39.30 -38.58
C LYS A 12 15.39 -39.29 -37.85
N ASP A 13 15.95 -40.48 -37.58
CA ASP A 13 17.22 -40.63 -36.85
C ASP A 13 17.26 -39.87 -35.51
N SER A 14 16.13 -39.87 -34.78
CA SER A 14 15.90 -39.14 -33.52
C SER A 14 15.90 -37.60 -33.61
N ALA A 15 16.06 -37.02 -34.80
CA ALA A 15 15.91 -35.59 -35.04
C ALA A 15 14.47 -35.27 -35.50
N LEU A 16 13.90 -34.19 -34.98
CA LEU A 16 12.58 -33.72 -35.38
C LEU A 16 12.66 -33.06 -36.77
N HIS A 17 11.98 -33.65 -37.74
CA HIS A 17 12.01 -33.21 -39.15
C HIS A 17 10.78 -32.41 -39.55
N ASP A 18 9.64 -32.66 -38.92
CA ASP A 18 8.40 -31.92 -39.17
C ASP A 18 7.44 -32.07 -38.00
N ILE A 19 6.49 -31.14 -37.90
CA ILE A 19 5.33 -31.24 -37.02
C ILE A 19 4.09 -31.12 -37.91
N CYS A 20 3.18 -32.07 -37.81
CA CYS A 20 1.90 -32.00 -38.51
C CYS A 20 0.74 -31.86 -37.53
N ILE A 21 -0.23 -31.03 -37.90
CA ILE A 21 -1.50 -30.91 -37.20
C ILE A 21 -2.61 -31.57 -38.02
N SER A 22 -3.60 -32.14 -37.32
CA SER A 22 -4.79 -32.74 -37.92
C SER A 22 -6.04 -32.11 -37.35
N ALA A 23 -6.87 -31.53 -38.22
CA ALA A 23 -8.18 -30.97 -37.86
C ALA A 23 -9.18 -31.24 -39.00
N ALA A 24 -10.39 -31.71 -38.66
CA ALA A 24 -11.49 -31.96 -39.61
C ALA A 24 -11.05 -32.75 -40.87
N ASN A 25 -10.35 -33.87 -40.68
CA ASN A 25 -9.82 -34.77 -41.73
C ASN A 25 -8.81 -34.14 -42.71
N LYS A 26 -8.20 -32.99 -42.37
CA LYS A 26 -7.09 -32.41 -43.13
C LYS A 26 -5.82 -32.40 -42.28
N THR A 27 -4.74 -32.98 -42.83
CA THR A 27 -3.40 -32.91 -42.25
C THR A 27 -2.67 -31.71 -42.84
N LYS A 28 -2.10 -30.86 -41.99
CA LYS A 28 -1.24 -29.74 -42.40
C LYS A 28 0.15 -29.94 -41.83
N HIS A 29 1.14 -29.90 -42.71
CA HIS A 29 2.55 -29.95 -42.35
C HIS A 29 3.06 -28.55 -42.02
N MET A 30 3.90 -28.43 -40.99
CA MET A 30 4.56 -27.17 -40.63
C MET A 30 5.56 -26.78 -41.70
N TRP A 31 6.50 -27.68 -42.01
CA TRP A 31 7.53 -27.45 -43.01
C TRP A 31 7.63 -28.54 -44.07
N GLY A 32 7.16 -29.76 -43.77
CA GLY A 32 7.30 -30.94 -44.60
C GLY A 32 8.72 -31.54 -44.55
N LYS A 33 9.09 -32.32 -45.58
CA LYS A 33 10.37 -33.06 -45.64
C LYS A 33 11.63 -32.21 -45.46
N PHE A 34 11.55 -30.92 -45.79
CA PHE A 34 12.69 -29.98 -45.75
C PHE A 34 12.64 -29.03 -44.55
N GLY A 35 12.07 -29.47 -43.42
CA GLY A 35 11.96 -28.67 -42.20
C GLY A 35 13.27 -28.11 -41.69
N PRO A 36 14.29 -28.97 -41.46
CA PRO A 36 15.60 -28.52 -41.00
C PRO A 36 16.24 -27.46 -41.90
N GLU A 37 16.22 -27.65 -43.22
CA GLU A 37 16.84 -26.72 -44.17
C GLU A 37 16.11 -25.37 -44.21
N LYS A 38 14.77 -25.38 -44.08
CA LYS A 38 13.97 -24.15 -44.06
C LYS A 38 14.19 -23.34 -42.79
N GLU A 39 14.30 -23.98 -41.63
CA GLU A 39 14.60 -23.28 -40.38
C GLU A 39 16.04 -22.76 -40.32
N ALA A 40 17.00 -23.51 -40.87
CA ALA A 40 18.38 -23.02 -41.01
C ALA A 40 18.46 -21.77 -41.89
N ARG A 41 17.72 -21.76 -43.01
CA ARG A 41 17.61 -20.57 -43.87
C ARG A 41 16.94 -19.39 -43.15
N LEU A 42 15.88 -19.64 -42.39
CA LEU A 42 15.19 -18.60 -41.62
C LEU A 42 16.14 -17.93 -40.61
N ALA A 43 16.99 -18.72 -39.93
CA ALA A 43 18.00 -18.17 -39.03
C ALA A 43 19.07 -17.34 -39.76
N SER A 44 19.45 -17.71 -40.98
CA SER A 44 20.47 -16.99 -41.75
C SER A 44 20.05 -15.58 -42.21
N GLU A 45 18.75 -15.28 -42.17
CA GLU A 45 18.21 -13.97 -42.58
C GLU A 45 18.42 -12.88 -41.51
N VAL A 46 18.88 -13.23 -40.31
CA VAL A 46 18.99 -12.30 -39.18
C VAL A 46 20.22 -11.42 -39.29
N THR A 47 20.01 -10.11 -39.21
CA THR A 47 21.09 -9.11 -39.15
C THR A 47 21.72 -9.06 -37.76
N ALA A 48 23.02 -8.74 -37.65
CA ALA A 48 23.76 -8.76 -36.37
C ALA A 48 23.30 -7.71 -35.34
N GLU A 49 22.52 -6.70 -35.77
CA GLU A 49 22.17 -5.52 -34.96
C GLU A 49 20.72 -5.51 -34.42
N LYS A 50 19.95 -6.60 -34.61
CA LYS A 50 18.53 -6.67 -34.21
C LYS A 50 18.22 -7.82 -33.26
N ILE A 51 17.16 -7.72 -32.47
CA ILE A 51 16.64 -8.82 -31.65
C ILE A 51 15.81 -9.73 -32.56
N PRO A 52 16.18 -11.02 -32.74
CA PRO A 52 15.33 -11.95 -33.47
C PRO A 52 14.06 -12.29 -32.68
N LEU A 53 12.91 -12.16 -33.33
CA LEU A 53 11.60 -12.60 -32.82
C LEU A 53 11.03 -13.71 -33.72
N LEU A 54 11.01 -14.94 -33.21
CA LEU A 54 10.39 -16.08 -33.87
C LEU A 54 8.87 -16.08 -33.64
N ILE A 55 8.11 -16.01 -34.73
CA ILE A 55 6.65 -16.18 -34.72
C ILE A 55 6.34 -17.65 -34.91
N GLY A 56 6.12 -18.34 -33.79
CA GLY A 56 6.08 -19.79 -33.66
C GLY A 56 7.45 -20.38 -33.35
N SER A 57 7.48 -21.40 -32.49
CA SER A 57 8.74 -22.05 -32.05
C SER A 57 9.31 -23.03 -33.07
N GLY A 58 8.48 -23.56 -33.95
CA GLY A 58 8.92 -24.42 -35.05
C GLY A 58 9.39 -25.80 -34.59
N LEU A 59 10.45 -26.29 -35.24
CA LEU A 59 11.23 -27.47 -34.86
C LEU A 59 12.35 -27.12 -33.87
N GLY A 60 12.57 -25.82 -33.60
CA GLY A 60 13.59 -25.30 -32.70
C GLY A 60 15.00 -25.24 -33.30
N ILE A 61 15.16 -25.52 -34.60
CA ILE A 61 16.47 -25.48 -35.28
C ILE A 61 16.89 -24.02 -35.50
N ALA A 62 15.95 -23.16 -35.91
CA ALA A 62 16.21 -21.73 -36.05
C ALA A 62 16.64 -21.11 -34.71
N ALA A 63 15.91 -21.43 -33.63
CA ALA A 63 16.24 -20.95 -32.28
C ALA A 63 17.65 -21.40 -31.84
N GLN A 64 18.01 -22.65 -32.08
CA GLN A 64 19.33 -23.18 -31.74
C GLN A 64 20.46 -22.45 -32.49
N ILE A 65 20.32 -22.30 -33.81
CA ILE A 65 21.31 -21.59 -34.64
C ILE A 65 21.49 -20.14 -34.16
N LEU A 66 20.40 -19.44 -33.83
CA LEU A 66 20.46 -18.05 -33.38
C LEU A 66 21.14 -17.89 -32.02
N LEU A 67 20.93 -18.85 -31.12
CA LEU A 67 21.58 -18.89 -29.80
C LEU A 67 23.08 -19.19 -29.91
N GLU A 68 23.50 -20.01 -30.88
CA GLU A 68 24.92 -20.29 -31.15
C GLU A 68 25.62 -19.11 -31.83
N GLN A 69 24.92 -18.40 -32.71
CA GLN A 69 25.49 -17.29 -33.49
C GLN A 69 25.61 -16.00 -32.67
N THR A 70 24.75 -15.78 -31.66
CA THR A 70 24.65 -14.48 -31.00
C THR A 70 24.44 -14.56 -29.49
N LYS A 71 25.08 -13.64 -28.74
CA LYS A 71 24.91 -13.50 -27.28
C LYS A 71 23.74 -12.60 -26.87
N ARG A 72 22.87 -12.25 -27.80
CA ARG A 72 21.71 -11.34 -27.60
C ARG A 72 20.46 -12.13 -27.21
N PRO A 73 19.42 -11.47 -26.67
CA PRO A 73 18.14 -12.13 -26.42
C PRO A 73 17.51 -12.68 -27.70
N LEU A 74 16.86 -13.83 -27.59
CA LEU A 74 16.01 -14.44 -28.60
C LEU A 74 14.58 -14.46 -28.08
N LEU A 75 13.67 -13.82 -28.80
CA LEU A 75 12.25 -13.81 -28.46
C LEU A 75 11.52 -14.92 -29.22
N ILE A 76 10.68 -15.69 -28.53
CA ILE A 76 9.85 -16.74 -29.14
C ILE A 76 8.40 -16.52 -28.75
N LEU A 77 7.55 -16.26 -29.73
CA LEU A 77 6.09 -16.14 -29.57
C LEU A 77 5.44 -17.46 -29.99
N ASP A 78 5.05 -18.28 -29.01
CA ASP A 78 4.31 -19.52 -29.25
C ASP A 78 3.36 -19.82 -28.09
N CYS A 79 2.07 -19.86 -28.39
CA CYS A 79 1.00 -20.11 -27.43
C CYS A 79 0.30 -21.46 -27.69
N GLU A 80 0.81 -22.27 -28.60
CA GLU A 80 0.20 -23.54 -28.99
C GLU A 80 0.71 -24.68 -28.11
N GLU A 81 0.11 -24.83 -26.93
CA GLU A 81 0.45 -25.90 -25.97
C GLU A 81 0.51 -27.31 -26.61
N PRO A 82 -0.39 -27.73 -27.53
CA PRO A 82 -0.28 -29.02 -28.20
C PRO A 82 0.99 -29.20 -29.04
N ILE A 83 1.50 -28.12 -29.66
CA ILE A 83 2.75 -28.14 -30.45
C ILE A 83 3.96 -28.13 -29.53
N LEU A 84 3.93 -27.33 -28.48
CA LEU A 84 5.00 -27.23 -27.49
C LEU A 84 5.18 -28.54 -26.71
N ALA A 85 4.09 -29.25 -26.41
CA ALA A 85 4.13 -30.55 -25.74
C ALA A 85 4.82 -31.63 -26.59
N VAL A 86 4.62 -31.62 -27.91
CA VAL A 86 5.18 -32.62 -28.83
C VAL A 86 6.63 -32.29 -29.24
N SER A 87 6.99 -31.01 -29.27
CA SER A 87 8.32 -30.55 -29.65
C SER A 87 9.34 -30.51 -28.50
N ASP A 88 8.85 -30.45 -27.25
CA ASP A 88 9.66 -30.37 -26.01
C ASP A 88 10.63 -29.17 -25.96
N LEU A 89 10.36 -28.12 -26.74
CA LEU A 89 11.27 -26.99 -26.91
C LEU A 89 11.40 -26.12 -25.65
N LYS A 90 10.32 -25.96 -24.87
CA LYS A 90 10.37 -25.24 -23.58
C LYS A 90 11.38 -25.89 -22.63
N ARG A 91 11.40 -27.23 -22.56
CA ARG A 91 12.36 -27.98 -21.75
C ARG A 91 13.77 -27.92 -22.35
N LYS A 92 13.89 -28.09 -23.67
CA LYS A 92 15.19 -27.99 -24.38
C LYS A 92 15.89 -26.65 -24.11
N PHE A 93 15.14 -25.55 -24.09
CA PHE A 93 15.69 -24.20 -23.92
C PHE A 93 15.59 -23.63 -22.50
N GLN A 94 15.15 -24.42 -21.51
CA GLN A 94 14.90 -23.95 -20.14
C GLN A 94 16.13 -23.32 -19.46
N ASN A 95 17.34 -23.78 -19.82
CA ASN A 95 18.60 -23.33 -19.22
C ASN A 95 19.24 -22.15 -20.00
N HIS A 96 18.65 -21.71 -21.11
CA HIS A 96 19.17 -20.59 -21.87
C HIS A 96 18.57 -19.28 -21.34
N GLN A 97 19.34 -18.55 -20.55
CA GLN A 97 18.93 -17.26 -19.97
C GLN A 97 18.62 -16.18 -21.02
N ASN A 98 19.11 -16.35 -22.25
CA ASN A 98 18.88 -15.42 -23.36
C ASN A 98 17.58 -15.71 -24.13
N VAL A 99 16.80 -16.74 -23.77
CA VAL A 99 15.53 -17.04 -24.44
C VAL A 99 14.37 -16.44 -23.65
N CYS A 100 13.61 -15.57 -24.29
CA CYS A 100 12.40 -15.00 -23.72
C CYS A 100 11.17 -15.56 -24.44
N TRP A 101 10.38 -16.34 -23.70
CA TRP A 101 9.11 -16.89 -24.18
C TRP A 101 7.96 -15.91 -23.97
N ILE A 102 7.20 -15.64 -25.03
CA ILE A 102 6.01 -14.78 -24.98
C ILE A 102 4.79 -15.69 -25.06
N ASN A 103 4.21 -15.97 -23.88
CA ASN A 103 3.15 -16.95 -23.72
C ASN A 103 1.85 -16.26 -23.26
N THR A 104 1.25 -15.45 -24.13
CA THR A 104 -0.03 -14.76 -23.85
C THR A 104 -0.99 -14.93 -25.00
N SER A 105 -2.26 -15.17 -24.69
CA SER A 105 -3.33 -15.34 -25.69
C SER A 105 -3.88 -14.02 -26.24
N SER A 106 -3.39 -12.88 -25.75
CA SER A 106 -3.82 -11.54 -26.17
C SER A 106 -2.79 -10.91 -27.13
N PRO A 107 -3.16 -10.60 -28.39
CA PRO A 107 -2.26 -9.94 -29.33
C PRO A 107 -1.69 -8.63 -28.78
N ALA A 108 -2.51 -7.85 -28.08
CA ALA A 108 -2.10 -6.59 -27.48
C ALA A 108 -1.05 -6.76 -26.37
N ASN A 109 -1.20 -7.77 -25.52
CA ASN A 109 -0.23 -8.07 -24.46
C ASN A 109 1.08 -8.62 -25.05
N ALA A 110 1.00 -9.45 -26.08
CA ALA A 110 2.19 -9.96 -26.78
C ALA A 110 3.00 -8.78 -27.36
N VAL A 111 2.35 -7.87 -28.08
CA VAL A 111 2.99 -6.68 -28.66
C VAL A 111 3.59 -5.79 -27.56
N ARG A 112 2.86 -5.57 -26.45
CA ARG A 112 3.37 -4.78 -25.32
C ARG A 112 4.66 -5.36 -24.75
N HIS A 113 4.66 -6.65 -24.42
CA HIS A 113 5.84 -7.33 -23.85
C HIS A 113 7.02 -7.30 -24.84
N ILE A 114 6.76 -7.50 -26.14
CA ILE A 114 7.75 -7.39 -27.20
C ILE A 114 8.36 -5.98 -27.26
N LEU A 115 7.54 -4.93 -27.16
CA LEU A 115 8.01 -3.54 -27.17
C LEU A 115 8.75 -3.13 -25.88
N GLU A 116 8.37 -3.68 -24.72
CA GLU A 116 9.10 -3.51 -23.47
C GLU A 116 10.51 -4.09 -23.58
N LEU A 117 10.63 -5.31 -24.12
CA LEU A 117 11.93 -5.95 -24.37
C LEU A 117 12.75 -5.18 -25.41
N LYS A 118 12.13 -4.66 -26.48
CA LYS A 118 12.77 -3.75 -27.44
C LYS A 118 13.43 -2.56 -26.73
N ARG A 119 12.72 -1.91 -25.79
CA ARG A 119 13.21 -0.77 -25.01
C ARG A 119 14.30 -1.17 -24.04
N GLN A 120 14.12 -2.27 -23.31
CA GLN A 120 15.07 -2.77 -22.31
C GLN A 120 16.44 -3.04 -22.91
N TYR A 121 16.48 -3.67 -24.08
CA TYR A 121 17.74 -4.03 -24.75
C TYR A 121 18.25 -2.96 -25.72
N ASN A 122 17.48 -1.88 -25.94
CA ASN A 122 17.80 -0.78 -26.86
C ASN A 122 18.20 -1.26 -28.28
N LEU A 123 17.47 -2.24 -28.81
CA LEU A 123 17.72 -2.84 -30.12
C LEU A 123 16.39 -2.99 -30.89
N GLU A 124 16.44 -2.83 -32.22
CA GLU A 124 15.28 -3.05 -33.08
C GLU A 124 14.92 -4.53 -33.20
N ILE A 125 13.65 -4.84 -33.41
CA ILE A 125 13.18 -6.22 -33.58
C ILE A 125 13.22 -6.63 -35.05
N GLN A 126 13.62 -7.86 -35.31
CA GLN A 126 13.51 -8.50 -36.62
C GLN A 126 12.56 -9.70 -36.52
N LEU A 127 11.47 -9.65 -37.29
CA LEU A 127 10.48 -10.73 -37.36
C LEU A 127 11.01 -11.90 -38.19
N LEU A 128 10.92 -13.10 -37.62
CA LEU A 128 11.22 -14.37 -38.27
C LEU A 128 9.97 -15.24 -38.25
N THR A 129 9.29 -15.28 -39.39
CA THR A 129 7.92 -15.79 -39.43
C THR A 129 7.84 -17.20 -39.97
N ILE A 130 7.41 -18.12 -39.10
CA ILE A 130 7.00 -19.46 -39.51
C ILE A 130 5.55 -19.37 -39.99
N HIS A 131 5.36 -19.23 -41.30
CA HIS A 131 4.07 -18.97 -41.96
C HIS A 131 2.97 -19.99 -41.62
N PHE A 132 3.35 -21.18 -41.14
CA PHE A 132 2.41 -22.14 -40.58
C PHE A 132 1.57 -21.56 -39.43
N TYR A 133 2.19 -20.82 -38.50
CA TYR A 133 1.51 -20.24 -37.33
C TYR A 133 0.53 -19.12 -37.73
N LEU A 134 0.87 -18.30 -38.73
CA LEU A 134 -0.06 -17.31 -39.29
C LEU A 134 -1.35 -17.94 -39.83
N ARG A 135 -1.24 -19.13 -40.43
CA ARG A 135 -2.39 -19.90 -40.95
C ARG A 135 -3.09 -20.72 -39.86
N LEU A 136 -2.41 -20.96 -38.75
CA LEU A 136 -2.93 -21.72 -37.63
C LEU A 136 -3.90 -20.88 -36.81
N SER A 137 -3.53 -19.64 -36.50
CA SER A 137 -4.34 -18.74 -35.67
C SER A 137 -4.27 -17.29 -36.13
N PRO A 138 -5.43 -16.58 -36.20
CA PRO A 138 -5.46 -15.13 -36.45
C PRO A 138 -4.59 -14.33 -35.47
N PHE A 139 -4.39 -14.86 -34.25
CA PHE A 139 -3.51 -14.28 -33.23
C PHE A 139 -2.13 -13.89 -33.77
N TYR A 140 -1.43 -14.80 -34.44
CA TYR A 140 -0.06 -14.52 -34.92
C TYR A 140 -0.04 -13.50 -36.06
N ALA A 141 -1.04 -13.54 -36.94
CA ALA A 141 -1.20 -12.55 -38.01
C ALA A 141 -1.53 -11.15 -37.45
N GLU A 142 -2.29 -11.10 -36.35
CA GLU A 142 -2.61 -9.85 -35.68
C GLU A 142 -1.39 -9.26 -34.95
N VAL A 143 -0.63 -10.08 -34.21
CA VAL A 143 0.60 -9.63 -33.53
C VAL A 143 1.64 -9.11 -34.54
N THR A 144 1.90 -9.85 -35.62
CA THR A 144 2.84 -9.42 -36.67
C THR A 144 2.43 -8.10 -37.30
N ARG A 145 1.16 -7.97 -37.69
CA ARG A 145 0.61 -6.71 -38.23
C ARG A 145 0.79 -5.53 -37.27
N LEU A 146 0.54 -5.72 -35.97
CA LEU A 146 0.66 -4.67 -34.96
C LEU A 146 2.11 -4.24 -34.71
N ILE A 147 3.07 -5.17 -34.81
CA ILE A 147 4.50 -4.86 -34.73
C ILE A 147 4.95 -4.08 -35.98
N GLU A 148 4.56 -4.55 -37.17
CA GLU A 148 4.95 -3.95 -38.45
C GLU A 148 4.33 -2.57 -38.70
N SER A 149 3.10 -2.32 -38.22
CA SER A 149 2.43 -1.04 -38.42
C SER A 149 3.00 0.09 -37.56
N GLY A 150 4.01 -0.18 -36.72
CA GLY A 150 4.58 0.77 -35.75
C GLY A 150 3.56 1.28 -34.75
N SER A 151 2.35 0.70 -34.77
CA SER A 151 1.26 1.07 -33.90
C SER A 151 1.54 0.41 -32.57
N ALA A 152 2.21 1.15 -31.68
CA ALA A 152 1.87 0.97 -30.28
C ALA A 152 0.34 0.91 -30.24
N ILE A 153 -0.24 -0.17 -29.72
CA ILE A 153 -1.62 -0.10 -29.25
C ILE A 153 -1.57 0.81 -28.03
N GLU A 154 -1.35 2.10 -28.26
CA GLU A 154 -2.05 3.12 -27.52
C GLU A 154 -3.50 2.96 -27.96
N SER A 155 -4.19 1.99 -27.34
CA SER A 155 -5.61 2.20 -27.12
C SER A 155 -5.68 3.60 -26.54
N GLN A 156 -6.21 4.57 -27.28
CA GLN A 156 -6.35 5.94 -26.80
C GLN A 156 -7.03 5.83 -25.45
N THR A 157 -6.23 5.99 -24.39
CA THR A 157 -6.73 5.79 -23.06
C THR A 157 -7.67 6.95 -22.85
N PRO A 158 -8.96 6.72 -22.56
CA PRO A 158 -9.92 7.80 -22.51
C PRO A 158 -9.42 8.86 -21.53
N SER A 159 -9.24 10.08 -22.04
CA SER A 159 -8.85 11.22 -21.24
C SER A 159 -10.03 12.17 -21.15
N TRP A 160 -10.29 12.68 -19.96
CA TRP A 160 -11.25 13.73 -19.69
C TRP A 160 -10.57 14.84 -18.89
N PRO A 161 -11.06 16.09 -19.01
CA PRO A 161 -10.57 17.17 -18.17
C PRO A 161 -10.94 16.90 -16.70
N LYS A 162 -10.01 17.15 -15.79
CA LYS A 162 -10.19 16.95 -14.35
C LYS A 162 -10.56 18.26 -13.68
N PHE A 163 -11.21 18.16 -12.53
CA PHE A 163 -11.63 19.23 -11.63
C PHE A 163 -12.55 20.29 -12.25
N GLN A 164 -13.41 19.90 -13.21
CA GLN A 164 -14.28 20.83 -13.95
C GLN A 164 -15.53 21.30 -13.18
N SER A 165 -16.03 20.50 -12.25
CA SER A 165 -17.14 20.84 -11.35
C SER A 165 -16.60 21.31 -10.01
N GLU A 166 -17.36 22.07 -9.21
CA GLU A 166 -16.99 22.46 -7.84
C GLU A 166 -16.66 21.24 -6.96
N ASN A 167 -17.51 20.22 -6.99
CA ASN A 167 -17.27 18.93 -6.35
C ASN A 167 -16.63 17.95 -7.35
N PRO A 168 -15.36 17.54 -7.19
CA PRO A 168 -14.73 16.55 -8.04
C PRO A 168 -15.28 15.15 -7.78
N ARG A 169 -15.18 14.26 -8.77
CA ARG A 169 -15.47 12.83 -8.65
C ARG A 169 -14.29 12.10 -8.04
N ILE A 170 -14.50 11.44 -6.90
CA ILE A 170 -13.43 10.77 -6.15
C ILE A 170 -13.60 9.25 -6.24
N LEU A 171 -12.60 8.56 -6.78
CA LEU A 171 -12.55 7.11 -6.66
C LEU A 171 -11.86 6.73 -5.35
N LEU A 172 -12.62 6.17 -4.42
CA LEU A 172 -12.14 5.72 -3.11
C LEU A 172 -11.65 4.27 -3.19
N LEU A 173 -10.39 4.06 -2.84
CA LEU A 173 -9.72 2.76 -2.95
C LEU A 173 -9.19 2.31 -1.58
N THR A 174 -9.50 1.08 -1.19
CA THR A 174 -8.90 0.48 0.01
C THR A 174 -8.85 -1.05 -0.06
N SER A 175 -7.99 -1.67 0.75
CA SER A 175 -8.05 -3.10 1.09
C SER A 175 -8.59 -3.37 2.51
N GLN A 176 -8.78 -2.33 3.31
CA GLN A 176 -9.36 -2.41 4.66
C GLN A 176 -10.28 -1.21 4.96
N TYR A 177 -11.33 -1.42 5.75
CA TYR A 177 -12.40 -0.43 5.89
C TYR A 177 -12.15 0.67 6.93
N PHE A 178 -11.04 0.62 7.69
CA PHE A 178 -10.79 1.59 8.77
C PHE A 178 -10.57 3.01 8.20
N LEU A 179 -11.28 4.01 8.74
CA LEU A 179 -11.32 5.43 8.33
C LEU A 179 -11.88 5.76 6.94
N MET A 180 -11.93 4.78 6.04
CA MET A 180 -12.56 4.95 4.74
C MET A 180 -14.08 5.15 4.84
N GLY A 181 -14.71 4.60 5.88
CA GLY A 181 -16.15 4.80 6.14
C GLY A 181 -16.51 6.26 6.41
N GLU A 182 -15.65 6.99 7.11
CA GLU A 182 -15.82 8.40 7.46
C GLU A 182 -15.63 9.30 6.24
N ILE A 183 -14.70 8.93 5.36
CA ILE A 183 -14.51 9.59 4.07
C ILE A 183 -15.74 9.40 3.19
N VAL A 184 -16.27 8.17 3.08
CA VAL A 184 -17.52 7.88 2.36
C VAL A 184 -18.67 8.70 2.93
N ALA A 185 -18.87 8.66 4.26
CA ALA A 185 -19.93 9.40 4.92
C ALA A 185 -19.81 10.92 4.74
N ALA A 186 -18.58 11.46 4.78
CA ALA A 186 -18.33 12.88 4.49
C ALA A 186 -18.61 13.25 3.04
N CYS A 187 -18.29 12.37 2.07
CA CYS A 187 -18.64 12.57 0.67
C CYS A 187 -20.17 12.54 0.47
N GLU A 188 -20.87 11.60 1.08
CA GLU A 188 -22.34 11.49 1.04
C GLU A 188 -23.00 12.76 1.60
N ARG A 189 -22.62 13.20 2.81
CA ARG A 189 -23.16 14.40 3.46
C ARG A 189 -22.98 15.67 2.62
N GLN A 190 -21.85 15.76 1.91
CA GLN A 190 -21.50 16.93 1.09
C GLN A 190 -21.94 16.79 -0.37
N SER A 191 -22.64 15.70 -0.72
CA SER A 191 -23.02 15.40 -2.11
C SER A 191 -21.82 15.42 -3.07
N ILE A 192 -20.66 14.95 -2.61
CA ILE A 192 -19.46 14.80 -3.42
C ILE A 192 -19.60 13.47 -4.19
N PRO A 193 -19.58 13.50 -5.53
CA PRO A 193 -19.66 12.28 -6.32
C PRO A 193 -18.48 11.35 -5.98
N HIS A 194 -18.76 10.11 -5.61
CA HIS A 194 -17.73 9.15 -5.29
C HIS A 194 -18.11 7.73 -5.73
N MET A 195 -17.09 6.92 -5.98
CA MET A 195 -17.23 5.48 -6.20
C MET A 195 -16.27 4.78 -5.24
N PHE A 196 -16.73 3.73 -4.59
CA PHE A 196 -15.94 2.99 -3.62
C PHE A 196 -15.55 1.60 -4.16
N ILE A 197 -14.26 1.27 -4.05
CA ILE A 197 -13.71 -0.04 -4.38
C ILE A 197 -12.96 -0.60 -3.18
N ASN A 198 -13.48 -1.71 -2.64
CA ASN A 198 -12.74 -2.55 -1.71
C ASN A 198 -12.04 -3.69 -2.47
N MET A 199 -10.72 -3.76 -2.35
CA MET A 199 -9.86 -4.75 -3.00
C MET A 199 -9.83 -6.10 -2.28
N ASP A 200 -10.46 -6.19 -1.10
CA ASP A 200 -10.34 -7.28 -0.14
C ASP A 200 -8.89 -7.46 0.37
N ALA A 201 -8.73 -8.02 1.57
CA ALA A 201 -7.41 -8.20 2.18
C ALA A 201 -6.60 -9.38 1.61
N LYS A 202 -7.08 -10.00 0.50
CA LYS A 202 -6.46 -11.18 -0.12
C LYS A 202 -5.71 -10.76 -1.39
N GLU A 203 -4.63 -11.47 -1.71
CA GLU A 203 -3.97 -11.34 -3.00
C GLU A 203 -4.98 -11.56 -4.12
N MET A 204 -5.05 -10.61 -5.04
CA MET A 204 -5.93 -10.65 -6.19
C MET A 204 -5.11 -10.85 -7.45
N ASP A 205 -5.63 -11.64 -8.38
CA ASP A 205 -5.01 -11.84 -9.68
C ASP A 205 -4.80 -10.50 -10.41
N LEU A 206 -3.65 -10.36 -11.07
CA LEU A 206 -3.22 -9.12 -11.73
C LEU A 206 -4.18 -8.71 -12.86
N GLU A 207 -4.67 -9.65 -13.66
CA GLU A 207 -5.62 -9.34 -14.74
C GLU A 207 -6.96 -8.90 -14.16
N ALA A 208 -7.42 -9.56 -13.10
CA ALA A 208 -8.61 -9.14 -12.36
C ALA A 208 -8.45 -7.73 -11.76
N PHE A 209 -7.29 -7.40 -11.19
CA PHE A 209 -6.96 -6.07 -10.68
C PHE A 209 -7.06 -4.99 -11.75
N VAL A 210 -6.30 -5.17 -12.83
CA VAL A 210 -6.24 -4.19 -13.92
C VAL A 210 -7.62 -4.04 -14.56
N SER A 211 -8.35 -5.13 -14.78
CA SER A 211 -9.71 -5.11 -15.34
C SER A 211 -10.69 -4.34 -14.46
N ARG A 212 -10.69 -4.62 -13.15
CA ARG A 212 -11.59 -3.98 -12.18
C ARG A 212 -11.33 -2.48 -12.08
N ILE A 213 -10.08 -2.07 -11.89
CA ILE A 213 -9.74 -0.64 -11.80
C ILE A 213 -10.01 0.05 -13.14
N SER A 214 -9.57 -0.52 -14.27
CA SER A 214 -9.81 0.08 -15.60
C SER A 214 -11.30 0.26 -15.89
N SER A 215 -12.13 -0.72 -15.54
CA SER A 215 -13.59 -0.63 -15.69
C SER A 215 -14.15 0.54 -14.87
N ALA A 216 -13.75 0.66 -13.61
CA ALA A 216 -14.18 1.76 -12.76
C ALA A 216 -13.72 3.13 -13.28
N LEU A 217 -12.47 3.26 -13.72
CA LEU A 217 -11.94 4.50 -14.31
C LEU A 217 -12.75 4.90 -15.55
N ASN A 218 -13.10 3.96 -16.43
CA ASN A 218 -13.87 4.25 -17.64
C ASN A 218 -15.33 4.62 -17.38
N ILE A 219 -15.97 3.94 -16.42
CA ILE A 219 -17.40 4.16 -16.08
C ILE A 219 -17.56 5.43 -15.27
N PHE A 220 -16.79 5.59 -14.19
CA PHE A 220 -16.96 6.67 -13.24
C PHE A 220 -16.26 7.96 -13.68
N ARG A 221 -15.14 7.82 -14.41
CA ARG A 221 -14.27 8.90 -14.85
C ARG A 221 -13.84 9.83 -13.71
N PRO A 222 -13.17 9.32 -12.66
CA PRO A 222 -12.82 10.15 -11.51
C PRO A 222 -11.86 11.28 -11.88
N ASP A 223 -11.90 12.34 -11.08
CA ASP A 223 -10.95 13.44 -11.14
C ASP A 223 -9.64 13.07 -10.42
N PHE A 224 -9.72 12.25 -9.36
CA PHE A 224 -8.57 11.66 -8.68
C PHE A 224 -8.96 10.39 -7.92
N VAL A 225 -7.96 9.59 -7.55
CA VAL A 225 -8.10 8.41 -6.67
C VAL A 225 -7.68 8.80 -5.25
N LEU A 226 -8.40 8.36 -4.23
CA LEU A 226 -8.06 8.57 -2.82
C LEU A 226 -7.93 7.23 -2.09
N THR A 227 -6.81 7.05 -1.38
CA THR A 227 -6.55 5.95 -0.46
C THR A 227 -6.11 6.47 0.92
N VAL A 228 -6.28 5.64 1.95
CA VAL A 228 -5.78 5.88 3.31
C VAL A 228 -4.65 4.92 3.61
N ASN A 229 -3.53 5.42 4.14
CA ASN A 229 -2.31 4.65 4.42
C ASN A 229 -1.82 3.80 3.25
N HIS A 230 -1.97 4.26 2.00
CA HIS A 230 -1.63 3.47 0.80
C HIS A 230 -2.32 2.10 0.71
N LEU A 231 -3.41 1.87 1.46
CA LEU A 231 -4.13 0.60 1.42
C LEU A 231 -4.81 0.43 0.06
N GLY A 232 -4.53 -0.70 -0.60
CA GLY A 232 -4.98 -0.95 -1.97
C GLY A 232 -4.02 -0.46 -3.06
N VAL A 233 -2.88 0.14 -2.70
CA VAL A 233 -1.76 0.42 -3.61
C VAL A 233 -0.78 -0.76 -3.56
N ASP A 234 -0.44 -1.31 -4.72
CA ASP A 234 0.50 -2.43 -4.86
C ASP A 234 1.97 -1.94 -4.85
N GLN A 235 2.92 -2.79 -4.45
CA GLN A 235 4.34 -2.42 -4.36
C GLN A 235 5.05 -2.46 -5.72
N GLU A 236 4.44 -3.14 -6.68
CA GLU A 236 4.92 -3.36 -8.04
C GLU A 236 4.66 -2.16 -8.96
N GLY A 237 3.83 -1.20 -8.52
CA GLY A 237 3.50 0.02 -9.26
C GLY A 237 2.47 -0.16 -10.36
N VAL A 238 1.73 -1.27 -10.38
CA VAL A 238 0.66 -1.57 -11.34
C VAL A 238 -0.44 -0.50 -11.29
N LEU A 239 -0.89 -0.12 -10.10
CA LEU A 239 -1.89 0.94 -9.93
C LEU A 239 -1.39 2.27 -10.49
N ASN A 240 -0.20 2.72 -10.07
CA ASN A 240 0.36 3.99 -10.52
C ASN A 240 0.53 4.01 -12.04
N ASN A 241 1.07 2.93 -12.63
CA ASN A 241 1.18 2.77 -14.07
C ASN A 241 -0.17 2.85 -14.79
N LEU A 242 -1.23 2.32 -14.18
CA LEU A 242 -2.58 2.42 -14.73
C LEU A 242 -3.10 3.86 -14.63
N LEU A 243 -2.97 4.51 -13.48
CA LEU A 243 -3.41 5.89 -13.25
C LEU A 243 -2.71 6.89 -14.17
N HIS A 244 -1.41 6.70 -14.43
CA HIS A 244 -0.66 7.48 -15.41
C HIS A 244 -1.25 7.40 -16.82
N LYS A 245 -1.66 6.21 -17.26
CA LYS A 245 -2.27 6.03 -18.59
C LYS A 245 -3.56 6.84 -18.75
N PHE A 246 -4.34 6.99 -17.68
CA PHE A 246 -5.56 7.81 -17.66
C PHE A 246 -5.30 9.28 -17.28
N ASN A 247 -4.06 9.63 -16.93
CA ASN A 247 -3.66 10.92 -16.37
C ASN A 247 -4.55 11.31 -15.16
N ILE A 248 -4.66 10.40 -14.19
CA ILE A 248 -5.48 10.56 -12.97
C ILE A 248 -4.54 10.59 -11.76
N PRO A 249 -4.55 11.65 -10.94
CA PRO A 249 -3.69 11.71 -9.77
C PRO A 249 -4.16 10.81 -8.64
N LEU A 250 -3.19 10.34 -7.84
CA LEU A 250 -3.40 9.58 -6.62
C LEU A 250 -3.22 10.49 -5.41
N ALA A 251 -4.21 10.55 -4.54
CA ALA A 251 -4.11 11.10 -3.19
C ALA A 251 -3.96 9.95 -2.19
N SER A 252 -2.90 9.96 -1.38
CA SER A 252 -2.78 9.05 -0.24
C SER A 252 -2.74 9.83 1.06
N TRP A 253 -3.76 9.63 1.89
CA TRP A 253 -3.82 10.20 3.22
C TRP A 253 -3.32 9.22 4.28
N PHE A 254 -2.14 9.53 4.82
CA PHE A 254 -1.58 8.84 5.96
C PHE A 254 -2.18 9.37 7.25
N VAL A 255 -2.70 8.43 8.04
CA VAL A 255 -3.18 8.59 9.42
C VAL A 255 -2.34 7.74 10.40
N ASP A 256 -1.32 7.06 9.87
CA ASP A 256 -0.26 6.34 10.57
C ASP A 256 1.08 6.51 9.82
N ASN A 257 2.22 6.25 10.48
CA ASN A 257 3.54 6.75 10.09
C ASN A 257 3.89 6.30 8.67
N PRO A 258 3.97 7.24 7.69
CA PRO A 258 4.27 6.88 6.31
C PRO A 258 5.62 6.18 6.20
N MET A 259 6.57 6.48 7.09
CA MET A 259 7.89 5.85 7.11
C MET A 259 7.85 4.38 7.53
N LEU A 260 6.74 3.90 8.11
CA LEU A 260 6.54 2.48 8.42
C LEU A 260 5.95 1.68 7.24
N LEU A 261 5.73 2.32 6.08
CA LEU A 261 5.16 1.67 4.90
C LEU A 261 5.87 2.08 3.61
N LEU A 262 5.96 3.38 3.33
CA LEU A 262 6.46 3.93 2.07
C LEU A 262 7.88 3.52 1.69
N PRO A 263 8.82 3.18 2.61
CA PRO A 263 10.12 2.66 2.18
C PRO A 263 10.03 1.42 1.27
N LEU A 264 8.96 0.62 1.40
CA LEU A 264 8.69 -0.53 0.51
C LEU A 264 8.15 -0.10 -0.86
N TYR A 265 7.67 1.14 -0.99
CA TYR A 265 7.05 1.73 -2.19
C TYR A 265 7.91 2.82 -2.83
N LYS A 266 9.15 3.04 -2.35
CA LYS A 266 9.98 4.19 -2.72
C LYS A 266 10.15 4.38 -4.23
N ALA A 267 10.22 3.28 -5.00
CA ALA A 267 10.32 3.33 -6.46
C ALA A 267 9.10 3.94 -7.18
N GLN A 268 8.00 4.15 -6.46
CA GLN A 268 6.74 4.69 -6.97
C GLN A 268 6.49 6.15 -6.57
N ALA A 269 7.45 6.81 -5.90
CA ALA A 269 7.37 8.24 -5.67
C ALA A 269 7.35 8.97 -7.01
N ASP A 270 6.27 9.71 -7.26
CA ASP A 270 5.97 10.28 -8.57
C ASP A 270 5.16 11.57 -8.46
N ILE A 271 5.27 12.44 -9.47
CA ILE A 271 4.61 13.74 -9.55
C ILE A 271 3.08 13.65 -9.53
N ASN A 272 2.52 12.55 -10.00
CA ASN A 272 1.08 12.28 -10.03
C ASN A 272 0.54 11.73 -8.70
N THR A 273 1.39 11.65 -7.66
CA THR A 273 1.00 11.23 -6.31
C THR A 273 1.12 12.36 -5.30
N ALA A 274 0.00 12.72 -4.68
CA ALA A 274 -0.06 13.64 -3.55
C ALA A 274 -0.13 12.87 -2.23
N ILE A 275 0.76 13.22 -1.31
CA ILE A 275 0.82 12.64 0.03
C ILE A 275 0.23 13.63 1.04
N PHE A 276 -0.76 13.17 1.79
CA PHE A 276 -1.29 13.89 2.94
C PHE A 276 -0.80 13.19 4.20
N THR A 277 -0.11 13.90 5.09
CA THR A 277 0.37 13.35 6.36
C THR A 277 -0.30 14.06 7.53
N TRP A 278 -0.81 13.32 8.51
CA TRP A 278 -1.32 13.90 9.75
C TRP A 278 -0.21 14.43 10.67
N ASP A 279 1.01 13.94 10.49
CA ASP A 279 2.20 14.36 11.23
C ASP A 279 3.09 15.27 10.36
N ALA A 280 3.19 16.54 10.76
CA ALA A 280 3.96 17.55 10.02
C ALA A 280 5.48 17.26 10.05
N ASP A 281 5.98 16.53 11.05
CA ASP A 281 7.41 16.22 11.19
C ASP A 281 7.90 15.27 10.09
N ARG A 282 6.98 14.68 9.33
CA ARG A 282 7.28 13.74 8.24
C ARG A 282 7.44 14.40 6.89
N MET A 283 7.11 15.69 6.75
CA MET A 283 7.11 16.36 5.45
C MET A 283 8.50 16.36 4.81
N ASP A 284 9.58 16.58 5.58
CA ASP A 284 10.93 16.57 5.03
C ASP A 284 11.39 15.16 4.62
N SER A 285 11.12 14.14 5.45
CA SER A 285 11.40 12.74 5.08
C SER A 285 10.65 12.31 3.82
N LEU A 286 9.41 12.78 3.62
CA LEU A 286 8.65 12.52 2.40
C LEU A 286 9.25 13.22 1.17
N ARG A 287 9.80 14.44 1.33
CA ARG A 287 10.53 15.13 0.25
C ARG A 287 11.81 14.36 -0.12
N ASP A 288 12.55 13.88 0.87
CA ASP A 288 13.76 13.07 0.66
C ASP A 288 13.47 11.73 -0.05
N MET A 289 12.22 11.25 0.02
CA MET A 289 11.76 10.08 -0.72
C MET A 289 11.40 10.38 -2.18
N GLY A 290 11.32 11.65 -2.58
CA GLY A 290 11.03 12.09 -3.95
C GLY A 290 9.58 12.52 -4.19
N PHE A 291 8.75 12.66 -3.14
CA PHE A 291 7.40 13.22 -3.30
C PHE A 291 7.45 14.74 -3.38
N GLU A 292 6.78 15.32 -4.37
CA GLU A 292 6.71 16.78 -4.54
C GLU A 292 5.44 17.37 -3.90
N ASN A 293 4.30 16.72 -4.12
CA ASN A 293 2.99 17.17 -3.64
C ASN A 293 2.72 16.64 -2.22
N ILE A 294 3.25 17.33 -1.20
CA ILE A 294 3.11 16.91 0.21
C ILE A 294 2.31 17.95 1.00
N PHE A 295 1.26 17.50 1.69
CA PHE A 295 0.35 18.34 2.47
C PHE A 295 0.21 17.83 3.90
N HIS A 296 0.17 18.75 4.87
CA HIS A 296 -0.22 18.41 6.24
C HIS A 296 -1.75 18.38 6.32
N LEU A 297 -2.30 17.23 6.71
CA LEU A 297 -3.74 17.04 6.90
C LEU A 297 -3.99 16.25 8.20
N PRO A 298 -4.28 16.97 9.31
CA PRO A 298 -4.57 16.34 10.59
C PRO A 298 -5.77 15.39 10.53
N LEU A 299 -5.89 14.52 11.53
CA LEU A 299 -7.10 13.71 11.73
C LEU A 299 -8.33 14.59 11.99
N GLY A 300 -9.50 13.98 12.01
CA GLY A 300 -10.77 14.63 12.35
C GLY A 300 -11.75 13.62 12.93
N THR A 301 -12.97 14.06 13.23
CA THR A 301 -14.03 13.18 13.73
C THR A 301 -15.21 13.12 12.76
N ASP A 302 -15.93 12.01 12.73
CA ASP A 302 -17.24 11.95 12.08
C ASP A 302 -18.30 12.44 13.06
N GLN A 303 -18.80 13.65 12.81
CA GLN A 303 -19.73 14.35 13.68
C GLN A 303 -21.12 13.70 13.79
N THR A 304 -21.44 12.75 12.92
CA THR A 304 -22.71 12.01 12.95
C THR A 304 -22.60 10.71 13.75
N ARG A 305 -21.39 10.13 13.80
CA ARG A 305 -21.07 8.94 14.57
C ARG A 305 -20.67 9.28 16.00
N PHE A 306 -19.68 10.13 16.18
CA PHE A 306 -19.25 10.64 17.48
C PHE A 306 -20.10 11.86 17.83
N LYS A 307 -21.30 11.57 18.35
CA LYS A 307 -22.27 12.57 18.79
C LYS A 307 -22.56 12.41 20.28
N PRO A 308 -22.97 13.47 20.98
CA PRO A 308 -23.33 13.40 22.39
C PRO A 308 -24.46 12.40 22.65
N SER A 309 -24.28 11.60 23.68
CA SER A 309 -25.36 10.87 24.34
C SER A 309 -25.81 11.62 25.59
N ASN A 310 -26.99 11.27 26.13
CA ASN A 310 -27.44 11.73 27.44
C ASN A 310 -26.71 10.94 28.55
N GLY A 311 -25.38 11.08 28.63
CA GLY A 311 -24.53 10.35 29.56
C GLY A 311 -24.23 8.90 29.14
N CYS A 312 -23.78 8.10 30.10
CA CYS A 312 -23.45 6.69 29.86
C CYS A 312 -24.70 5.86 29.55
N SER A 313 -24.74 5.22 28.38
CA SER A 313 -25.84 4.32 28.01
C SER A 313 -25.64 2.88 28.49
N GLU A 314 -24.44 2.53 28.96
CA GLU A 314 -24.03 1.17 29.28
C GLU A 314 -23.38 1.13 30.67
N PRO A 315 -24.15 0.88 31.75
CA PRO A 315 -23.67 1.00 33.13
C PRO A 315 -22.41 0.18 33.44
N LYS A 316 -22.19 -0.93 32.72
CA LYS A 316 -20.97 -1.74 32.85
C LYS A 316 -19.68 -0.98 32.49
N TRP A 317 -19.77 0.08 31.69
CA TRP A 317 -18.65 0.93 31.28
C TRP A 317 -18.48 2.18 32.13
N ASP A 318 -19.37 2.44 33.09
CA ASP A 318 -19.33 3.65 33.93
C ASP A 318 -18.10 3.64 34.86
N ARG A 319 -17.15 4.55 34.63
CA ARG A 319 -15.88 4.59 35.38
C ARG A 319 -15.43 6.03 35.62
N ASP A 320 -14.65 6.22 36.68
CA ASP A 320 -14.02 7.53 36.92
C ASP A 320 -12.92 7.81 35.90
N VAL A 321 -12.05 6.83 35.68
CA VAL A 321 -10.96 6.90 34.70
C VAL A 321 -11.02 5.69 33.79
N SER A 322 -10.87 5.92 32.49
CA SER A 322 -10.65 4.85 31.51
C SER A 322 -9.47 5.16 30.60
N PHE A 323 -8.88 4.11 30.04
CA PHE A 323 -7.84 4.21 29.01
C PHE A 323 -8.19 3.24 27.87
N VAL A 324 -8.07 3.70 26.62
CA VAL A 324 -8.30 2.86 25.43
C VAL A 324 -7.03 2.80 24.60
N GLY A 325 -6.37 1.64 24.54
CA GLY A 325 -5.18 1.48 23.72
C GLY A 325 -4.57 0.08 23.77
N ASN A 326 -3.99 -0.33 22.65
CA ASN A 326 -3.22 -1.58 22.58
C ASN A 326 -1.95 -1.45 23.45
N SER A 327 -1.60 -2.49 24.19
CA SER A 327 -0.40 -2.64 25.01
C SER A 327 0.89 -2.65 24.19
N MET A 328 0.80 -3.01 22.90
CA MET A 328 1.90 -3.25 21.96
C MET A 328 2.75 -4.48 22.28
N VAL A 329 2.45 -5.27 23.32
CA VAL A 329 3.27 -6.45 23.72
C VAL A 329 3.41 -7.43 22.56
N HIS A 330 2.29 -7.95 22.06
CA HIS A 330 2.31 -8.98 21.02
C HIS A 330 2.75 -8.43 19.66
N LYS A 331 2.40 -7.17 19.35
CA LYS A 331 2.81 -6.51 18.10
C LYS A 331 4.32 -6.30 18.05
N THR A 332 4.92 -5.86 19.16
CA THR A 332 6.37 -5.65 19.30
C THR A 332 7.12 -6.97 19.21
N ALA A 333 6.63 -8.03 19.86
CA ALA A 333 7.23 -9.36 19.77
C ALA A 333 7.27 -9.88 18.32
N ARG A 334 6.19 -9.74 17.55
CA ARG A 334 6.17 -10.12 16.12
C ARG A 334 7.16 -9.32 15.28
N ARG A 335 7.38 -8.04 15.60
CA ARG A 335 8.38 -7.21 14.89
C ARG A 335 9.81 -7.59 15.26
N LEU A 336 10.07 -7.97 16.50
CA LEU A 336 11.35 -8.54 16.92
C LEU A 336 11.69 -9.81 16.13
N GLU A 337 10.72 -10.73 16.02
CA GLU A 337 10.86 -11.96 15.22
C GLU A 337 11.11 -11.64 13.74
N ALA A 338 10.34 -10.72 13.15
CA ALA A 338 10.45 -10.34 11.75
C ALA A 338 11.77 -9.63 11.40
N ALA A 339 12.31 -8.83 12.33
CA ALA A 339 13.58 -8.13 12.13
C ALA A 339 14.77 -9.09 12.05
N LYS A 340 14.67 -10.26 12.72
CA LYS A 340 15.74 -11.27 12.82
C LYS A 340 17.07 -10.62 13.21
N LEU A 341 17.13 -10.04 14.40
CA LEU A 341 18.30 -9.30 14.85
C LEU A 341 19.47 -10.22 15.19
N ASP A 342 20.67 -9.77 14.81
CA ASP A 342 21.94 -10.44 15.07
C ASP A 342 22.91 -9.50 15.81
N ASP A 343 24.00 -10.06 16.34
CA ASP A 343 25.11 -9.33 16.95
C ASP A 343 24.68 -8.31 18.04
N LEU A 344 25.25 -7.09 17.99
CA LEU A 344 25.04 -6.01 18.94
C LEU A 344 23.60 -5.46 18.93
N LEU A 345 22.91 -5.49 17.78
CA LEU A 345 21.51 -5.03 17.72
C LEU A 345 20.61 -5.93 18.57
N LYS A 346 20.82 -7.25 18.52
CA LYS A 346 20.06 -8.20 19.35
C LYS A 346 20.27 -7.95 20.86
N LEU A 347 21.47 -7.51 21.24
CA LEU A 347 21.81 -7.23 22.64
C LEU A 347 21.26 -5.88 23.12
N ARG A 348 21.23 -4.86 22.25
CA ARG A 348 20.97 -3.47 22.65
C ARG A 348 19.63 -2.89 22.18
N TRP A 349 18.80 -3.61 21.42
CA TRP A 349 17.55 -3.04 20.88
C TRP A 349 16.60 -2.44 21.94
N LYS A 350 16.59 -2.98 23.17
CA LYS A 350 15.80 -2.41 24.27
C LYS A 350 16.33 -1.07 24.76
N GLU A 351 17.65 -0.97 24.94
CA GLU A 351 18.33 0.29 25.28
C GLU A 351 18.07 1.36 24.21
N ILE A 352 18.22 0.98 22.94
CA ILE A 352 17.94 1.84 21.79
C ILE A 352 16.50 2.36 21.86
N ALA A 353 15.51 1.48 22.10
CA ALA A 353 14.10 1.86 22.20
C ALA A 353 13.79 2.76 23.40
N HIS A 354 14.37 2.44 24.56
CA HIS A 354 14.20 3.22 25.78
C HIS A 354 14.69 4.65 25.60
N GLU A 355 15.90 4.83 25.08
CA GLU A 355 16.46 6.16 24.84
C GLU A 355 15.75 6.88 23.69
N PHE A 356 15.33 6.16 22.63
CA PHE A 356 14.56 6.75 21.52
C PHE A 356 13.26 7.41 21.98
N ALA A 357 12.59 6.85 23.01
CA ALA A 357 11.35 7.41 23.55
C ALA A 357 11.51 8.88 23.98
N ASN A 358 12.69 9.25 24.49
CA ASN A 358 12.99 10.56 25.06
C ASN A 358 13.61 11.56 24.06
N LYS A 359 13.79 11.15 22.80
CA LYS A 359 14.36 12.01 21.75
C LYS A 359 13.27 12.66 20.90
N SER A 360 13.56 13.85 20.40
CA SER A 360 12.74 14.55 19.41
C SER A 360 12.92 14.01 17.99
N GLU A 361 14.05 13.35 17.70
CA GLU A 361 14.34 12.74 16.41
C GLU A 361 13.29 11.67 16.08
N PRO A 362 12.54 11.82 14.97
CA PRO A 362 11.43 10.93 14.68
C PRO A 362 11.83 9.75 13.78
N SER A 363 13.05 9.69 13.24
CA SER A 363 13.63 8.59 12.46
C SER A 363 14.59 7.73 13.30
N VAL A 364 14.31 6.43 13.40
CA VAL A 364 15.18 5.48 14.13
C VAL A 364 16.56 5.41 13.48
N TYR A 365 16.65 5.48 12.15
CA TYR A 365 17.93 5.46 11.45
C TYR A 365 18.81 6.69 11.78
N ASN A 366 18.23 7.89 11.72
CA ASN A 366 18.98 9.12 12.03
C ASN A 366 19.39 9.18 13.50
N TYR A 367 18.51 8.70 14.38
CA TYR A 367 18.80 8.53 15.79
C TYR A 367 19.98 7.56 16.01
N LEU A 368 19.96 6.38 15.39
CA LEU A 368 21.10 5.45 15.46
C LEU A 368 22.39 6.11 14.96
N LYS A 369 22.33 6.88 13.87
CA LYS A 369 23.52 7.52 13.29
C LYS A 369 24.14 8.55 14.25
N THR A 370 23.32 9.17 15.07
CA THR A 370 23.73 10.27 15.97
C THR A 370 24.13 9.75 17.34
N ASP A 371 23.30 8.89 17.94
CA ASP A 371 23.43 8.47 19.34
C ASP A 371 24.06 7.07 19.49
N PHE A 372 24.00 6.22 18.45
CA PHE A 372 24.57 4.86 18.43
C PHE A 372 25.36 4.59 17.14
N PRO A 373 26.31 5.47 16.73
CA PRO A 373 26.98 5.37 15.43
C PRO A 373 27.70 4.04 15.22
N GLU A 374 28.16 3.40 16.30
CA GLU A 374 28.78 2.07 16.28
C GLU A 374 27.83 0.96 15.82
N LEU A 375 26.51 1.15 15.94
CA LEU A 375 25.49 0.17 15.54
C LEU A 375 25.04 0.31 14.09
N ILE A 376 25.45 1.37 13.38
CA ILE A 376 25.05 1.59 11.98
C ILE A 376 25.50 0.44 11.08
N GLN A 377 26.72 -0.08 11.27
CA GLN A 377 27.19 -1.23 10.48
C GLN A 377 26.32 -2.47 10.72
N ASN A 378 25.84 -2.69 11.95
CA ASN A 378 24.93 -3.78 12.24
C ASN A 378 23.53 -3.55 11.66
N TYR A 379 23.05 -2.31 11.63
CA TYR A 379 21.80 -1.95 10.97
C TYR A 379 21.88 -2.18 9.46
N GLU A 380 23.00 -1.81 8.82
CA GLU A 380 23.20 -2.05 7.38
C GLU A 380 23.27 -3.53 7.01
N LYS A 381 23.64 -4.42 7.95
CA LYS A 381 23.56 -5.88 7.76
C LYS A 381 22.13 -6.43 7.73
N LEU A 382 21.11 -5.63 8.07
CA LEU A 382 19.71 -5.97 7.81
C LEU A 382 19.47 -5.86 6.29
N ASP A 383 19.88 -6.88 5.57
CA ASP A 383 20.01 -7.00 4.10
C ASP A 383 18.71 -6.91 3.28
N SER A 384 17.57 -6.62 3.92
CA SER A 384 16.29 -6.45 3.25
C SER A 384 15.54 -5.24 3.80
N PRO A 385 14.87 -4.44 2.94
CA PRO A 385 14.00 -3.35 3.36
C PRO A 385 12.96 -3.79 4.41
N TYR A 386 12.45 -5.02 4.29
CA TYR A 386 11.50 -5.59 5.24
C TYR A 386 12.10 -5.80 6.64
N ARG A 387 13.37 -6.23 6.73
CA ARG A 387 14.06 -6.41 8.02
C ARG A 387 14.39 -5.08 8.66
N LYS A 388 14.88 -4.11 7.88
CA LYS A 388 15.13 -2.73 8.34
C LYS A 388 13.85 -2.10 8.89
N LEU A 389 12.77 -2.17 8.13
CA LEU A 389 11.46 -1.65 8.53
C LEU A 389 10.93 -2.36 9.79
N ALA A 390 11.08 -3.69 9.88
CA ALA A 390 10.70 -4.44 11.06
C ALA A 390 11.49 -4.00 12.30
N PHE A 391 12.80 -3.75 12.17
CA PHE A 391 13.62 -3.23 13.25
C PHE A 391 13.21 -1.81 13.67
N GLU A 392 13.02 -0.89 12.73
CA GLU A 392 12.58 0.48 13.07
C GLU A 392 11.21 0.48 13.74
N THR A 393 10.28 -0.33 13.23
CA THR A 393 8.96 -0.53 13.85
C THR A 393 9.09 -1.12 15.25
N LEU A 394 9.98 -2.09 15.46
CA LEU A 394 10.26 -2.68 16.77
C LEU A 394 10.69 -1.62 17.78
N ILE A 395 11.66 -0.77 17.41
CA ILE A 395 12.17 0.31 18.28
C ILE A 395 11.03 1.27 18.66
N ILE A 396 10.25 1.73 17.67
CA ILE A 396 9.15 2.67 17.89
C ILE A 396 8.04 2.05 18.76
N TRP A 397 7.66 0.80 18.51
CA TRP A 397 6.58 0.14 19.25
C TRP A 397 7.02 -0.27 20.66
N GLN A 398 8.28 -0.62 20.87
CA GLN A 398 8.84 -0.83 22.21
C GLN A 398 8.87 0.48 23.00
N ALA A 399 9.35 1.58 22.41
CA ALA A 399 9.31 2.91 23.04
C ALA A 399 7.87 3.30 23.41
N THR A 400 6.92 3.00 22.52
CA THR A 400 5.48 3.23 22.74
C THR A 400 4.92 2.39 23.88
N LEU A 401 5.31 1.12 23.98
CA LEU A 401 4.92 0.20 25.06
C LEU A 401 5.38 0.75 26.41
N GLU A 402 6.67 1.09 26.52
CA GLU A 402 7.28 1.58 27.76
C GLU A 402 6.62 2.88 28.22
N TYR A 403 6.58 3.89 27.36
CA TYR A 403 5.97 5.19 27.69
C TYR A 403 4.50 5.05 28.09
N ARG A 404 3.73 4.22 27.36
CA ARG A 404 2.31 4.00 27.65
C ARG A 404 2.13 3.29 28.98
N LEU A 405 2.95 2.29 29.28
CA LEU A 405 2.89 1.59 30.56
C LEU A 405 3.19 2.54 31.72
N GLU A 406 4.18 3.41 31.59
CA GLU A 406 4.50 4.43 32.59
C GLU A 406 3.33 5.40 32.81
N CYS A 407 2.72 5.90 31.73
CA CYS A 407 1.53 6.75 31.80
C CYS A 407 0.36 6.04 32.51
N VAL A 408 0.06 4.81 32.09
CA VAL A 408 -1.06 4.03 32.65
C VAL A 408 -0.83 3.72 34.13
N LYS A 409 0.40 3.43 34.55
CA LYS A 409 0.74 3.21 35.96
C LYS A 409 0.36 4.39 36.86
N GLN A 410 0.47 5.62 36.36
CA GLN A 410 0.05 6.82 37.10
C GLN A 410 -1.47 6.89 37.35
N THR A 411 -2.26 6.10 36.62
CA THR A 411 -3.72 6.06 36.76
C THR A 411 -4.22 4.99 37.72
N LEU A 412 -3.40 4.00 38.10
CA LEU A 412 -3.83 2.78 38.82
C LEU A 412 -4.46 3.06 40.19
N ARG A 413 -4.03 4.12 40.90
CA ARG A 413 -4.65 4.46 42.20
C ARG A 413 -6.12 4.89 42.10
N PHE A 414 -6.59 5.17 40.89
CA PHE A 414 -7.98 5.55 40.58
C PHE A 414 -8.79 4.37 40.03
N SER A 415 -8.27 3.15 40.11
CA SER A 415 -8.93 1.92 39.63
C SER A 415 -9.47 2.03 38.20
N PRO A 416 -8.62 2.37 37.21
CA PRO A 416 -9.05 2.65 35.85
C PRO A 416 -9.56 1.39 35.16
N MET A 417 -10.50 1.55 34.23
CA MET A 417 -10.76 0.52 33.22
C MET A 417 -9.79 0.68 32.05
N ILE A 418 -9.05 -0.37 31.75
CA ILE A 418 -8.10 -0.41 30.64
C ILE A 418 -8.69 -1.29 29.53
N VAL A 419 -9.05 -0.63 28.44
CA VAL A 419 -9.59 -1.24 27.22
C VAL A 419 -8.45 -1.49 26.24
N GLY A 420 -8.18 -2.75 25.91
CA GLY A 420 -7.11 -3.09 24.97
C GLY A 420 -6.94 -4.60 24.78
N ASP A 421 -5.80 -4.99 24.21
CA ASP A 421 -5.43 -6.39 24.03
C ASP A 421 -4.96 -7.02 25.34
N ASN A 422 -4.87 -8.35 25.35
CA ASN A 422 -4.55 -9.14 26.53
C ASN A 422 -3.14 -8.87 27.10
N GLY A 423 -2.24 -8.25 26.35
CA GLY A 423 -0.91 -7.86 26.83
C GLY A 423 -0.95 -6.97 28.09
N TRP A 424 -2.06 -6.25 28.34
CA TRP A 424 -2.26 -5.53 29.60
C TRP A 424 -2.25 -6.43 30.84
N ASN A 425 -2.84 -7.62 30.75
CA ASN A 425 -2.85 -8.59 31.85
C ASN A 425 -1.42 -9.10 32.16
N GLU A 426 -0.53 -9.13 31.17
CA GLU A 426 0.88 -9.48 31.36
C GLU A 426 1.67 -8.36 32.03
N LEU A 427 1.50 -7.12 31.54
CA LEU A 427 2.24 -5.95 32.03
C LEU A 427 1.83 -5.55 33.44
N LEU A 428 0.55 -5.71 33.79
CA LEU A 428 -0.03 -5.29 35.07
C LEU A 428 -0.40 -6.48 35.98
N LYS A 429 0.18 -7.66 35.74
CA LYS A 429 -0.12 -8.89 36.51
C LYS A 429 0.05 -8.78 38.03
N ASN A 430 0.90 -7.85 38.48
CA ASN A 430 1.19 -7.62 39.90
C ASN A 430 0.33 -6.49 40.49
N GLU A 431 -0.42 -5.77 39.65
CA GLU A 431 -1.26 -4.63 40.05
C GLU A 431 -2.69 -5.10 40.29
N LYS A 432 -3.30 -4.62 41.37
CA LYS A 432 -4.66 -5.02 41.78
C LYS A 432 -5.73 -3.95 41.54
N SER A 433 -5.31 -2.71 41.32
CA SER A 433 -6.20 -1.55 41.24
C SER A 433 -6.46 -1.16 39.78
N TRP A 434 -7.07 -2.05 39.02
CA TRP A 434 -7.53 -1.78 37.65
C TRP A 434 -8.51 -2.85 37.18
N GLU A 435 -9.21 -2.57 36.09
CA GLU A 435 -10.10 -3.53 35.43
C GLU A 435 -9.74 -3.69 33.96
N TYR A 436 -9.63 -4.94 33.51
CA TYR A 436 -9.42 -5.26 32.11
C TYR A 436 -10.74 -5.26 31.33
N HIS A 437 -10.72 -4.65 30.14
CA HIS A 437 -11.76 -4.83 29.13
C HIS A 437 -11.09 -5.13 27.78
N SER A 438 -11.64 -6.07 27.01
CA SER A 438 -11.14 -6.38 25.68
C SER A 438 -11.35 -5.20 24.71
N GLU A 439 -10.66 -5.24 23.57
CA GLU A 439 -10.78 -4.24 22.51
C GLU A 439 -12.25 -3.95 22.14
N LEU A 440 -12.55 -2.66 21.97
CA LEU A 440 -13.88 -2.15 21.60
C LEU A 440 -13.92 -1.81 20.12
N SER A 441 -15.08 -2.04 19.49
CA SER A 441 -15.32 -1.61 18.11
C SER A 441 -15.24 -0.09 18.00
N TYR A 442 -14.39 0.39 17.11
CA TYR A 442 -14.27 1.82 16.86
C TYR A 442 -15.60 2.44 16.40
N TYR A 443 -16.37 1.73 15.57
CA TYR A 443 -17.59 2.27 14.98
C TYR A 443 -18.82 2.17 15.88
N GLU A 444 -18.93 1.10 16.66
CA GLU A 444 -20.16 0.74 17.41
C GLU A 444 -20.05 0.99 18.91
N ASP A 445 -18.85 0.82 19.48
CA ASP A 445 -18.67 0.85 20.93
C ASP A 445 -18.07 2.18 21.42
N LEU A 446 -17.00 2.66 20.80
CA LEU A 446 -16.29 3.86 21.27
C LEU A 446 -17.16 5.11 21.40
N PRO A 447 -18.08 5.43 20.45
CA PRO A 447 -18.98 6.57 20.60
C PRO A 447 -19.87 6.51 21.85
N ARG A 448 -20.24 5.29 22.28
CA ARG A 448 -21.07 5.02 23.48
C ARG A 448 -20.23 4.87 24.74
N PHE A 449 -18.98 4.44 24.60
CA PHE A 449 -18.04 4.23 25.69
C PHE A 449 -17.47 5.54 26.23
N TYR A 450 -17.02 6.47 25.37
CA TYR A 450 -16.36 7.70 25.82
C TYR A 450 -17.19 8.58 26.79
N PRO A 451 -18.53 8.70 26.63
CA PRO A 451 -19.39 9.39 27.60
C PRO A 451 -19.52 8.69 28.96
N CYS A 452 -19.10 7.42 29.08
CA CYS A 452 -19.18 6.64 30.31
C CYS A 452 -18.03 6.89 31.28
N SER A 453 -17.03 7.67 30.90
CA SER A 453 -15.90 7.98 31.77
C SER A 453 -15.91 9.44 32.21
N LYS A 454 -15.68 9.71 33.50
CA LYS A 454 -15.46 11.10 33.96
C LYS A 454 -14.20 11.68 33.32
N ILE A 455 -13.16 10.85 33.16
CA ILE A 455 -11.90 11.17 32.49
C ILE A 455 -11.51 10.02 31.56
N ASN A 456 -11.47 10.30 30.25
CA ASN A 456 -10.83 9.44 29.28
C ASN A 456 -9.33 9.81 29.26
N PHE A 457 -8.50 8.97 29.88
CA PHE A 457 -7.06 9.16 29.87
C PHE A 457 -6.47 8.75 28.52
N ASN A 458 -5.54 9.56 28.01
CA ASN A 458 -4.87 9.33 26.74
C ASN A 458 -3.36 9.57 26.87
N CYS A 459 -2.60 8.77 26.15
CA CYS A 459 -1.19 9.03 25.86
C CYS A 459 -0.93 8.62 24.41
N THR A 460 -0.20 9.44 23.67
CA THR A 460 0.09 9.19 22.25
C THR A 460 1.17 8.11 22.05
N SER A 461 1.26 7.60 20.81
CA SER A 461 2.28 6.62 20.40
C SER A 461 3.60 7.32 20.13
N GLN A 462 4.74 6.68 20.41
CA GLN A 462 6.07 7.23 20.12
C GLN A 462 6.41 7.26 18.62
N GLN A 463 5.51 6.76 17.76
CA GLN A 463 5.61 6.94 16.31
C GLN A 463 5.37 8.38 15.84
N MET A 464 4.65 9.15 16.66
CA MET A 464 4.36 10.57 16.43
C MET A 464 4.96 11.37 17.59
N LYS A 465 6.01 12.15 17.31
CA LYS A 465 6.69 12.94 18.34
C LYS A 465 5.93 14.23 18.64
N GLY A 466 5.45 14.92 17.59
CA GLY A 466 4.68 16.16 17.72
C GLY A 466 3.17 16.06 17.45
N ALA A 467 2.68 15.04 16.75
CA ALA A 467 1.28 14.96 16.33
C ALA A 467 0.36 14.34 17.40
N VAL A 468 -0.95 14.58 17.27
CA VAL A 468 -2.00 14.04 18.16
C VAL A 468 -2.69 12.82 17.55
N ASN A 469 -3.26 11.97 18.41
CA ASN A 469 -4.01 10.80 17.97
C ASN A 469 -5.52 11.06 17.87
N GLN A 470 -6.24 10.12 17.27
CA GLN A 470 -7.67 10.18 16.97
C GLN A 470 -8.57 10.55 18.18
N ARG A 471 -8.22 10.11 19.40
CA ARG A 471 -9.06 10.31 20.61
C ARG A 471 -9.20 11.78 20.99
N VAL A 472 -8.22 12.61 20.62
CA VAL A 472 -8.25 14.07 20.86
C VAL A 472 -9.43 14.72 20.14
N PHE A 473 -9.92 14.12 19.06
CA PHE A 473 -11.11 14.59 18.33
C PHE A 473 -12.38 13.84 18.76
N ASP A 474 -12.32 12.52 18.86
CA ASP A 474 -13.53 11.70 19.07
C ASP A 474 -14.11 11.83 20.49
N VAL A 475 -13.26 11.88 21.52
CA VAL A 475 -13.73 11.94 22.91
C VAL A 475 -14.56 13.22 23.14
N PRO A 476 -14.07 14.43 22.83
CA PRO A 476 -14.87 15.63 23.03
C PRO A 476 -16.06 15.74 22.05
N ALA A 477 -15.97 15.12 20.87
CA ALA A 477 -17.10 14.99 19.95
C ALA A 477 -18.24 14.11 20.51
N CYS A 478 -17.99 13.29 21.52
CA CYS A 478 -19.04 12.60 22.27
C CYS A 478 -19.46 13.31 23.57
N ASN A 479 -19.03 14.56 23.81
CA ASN A 479 -19.11 15.23 25.12
C ASN A 479 -18.32 14.52 26.24
N GLY A 480 -17.36 13.66 25.89
CA GLY A 480 -16.43 13.08 26.85
C GLY A 480 -15.31 14.07 27.22
N PHE A 481 -14.85 14.02 28.47
CA PHE A 481 -13.64 14.73 28.89
C PHE A 481 -12.41 13.86 28.59
N ILE A 482 -11.37 14.47 28.03
CA ILE A 482 -10.08 13.83 27.75
C ILE A 482 -8.96 14.54 28.49
N LEU A 483 -8.06 13.75 29.11
CA LEU A 483 -6.77 14.21 29.62
C LEU A 483 -5.68 13.52 28.79
N THR A 484 -4.87 14.30 28.06
CA THR A 484 -3.88 13.76 27.09
C THR A 484 -2.48 14.30 27.36
N ASP A 485 -1.46 13.60 26.90
CA ASP A 485 -0.11 14.16 26.85
C ASP A 485 -0.07 15.36 25.91
N HIS A 486 0.70 16.38 26.29
CA HIS A 486 1.01 17.51 25.43
C HIS A 486 1.85 17.06 24.23
N ARG A 487 1.53 17.62 23.06
CA ARG A 487 2.27 17.42 21.81
C ARG A 487 2.29 18.75 21.06
N TYR A 488 3.47 19.21 20.62
CA TYR A 488 3.64 20.58 20.12
C TYR A 488 2.90 20.93 18.82
N GLN A 489 2.35 19.94 18.09
CA GLN A 489 1.45 20.24 16.96
C GLN A 489 0.01 20.47 17.42
N MET A 490 -0.31 20.22 18.70
CA MET A 490 -1.64 20.41 19.29
C MET A 490 -2.08 21.87 19.28
N GLU A 491 -1.15 22.81 19.44
CA GLU A 491 -1.40 24.26 19.49
C GLU A 491 -1.94 24.81 18.15
N LYS A 492 -1.71 24.09 17.05
CA LYS A 492 -2.32 24.42 15.75
C LYS A 492 -3.78 23.94 15.65
N LEU A 493 -4.20 23.06 16.55
CA LEU A 493 -5.52 22.42 16.56
C LEU A 493 -6.40 23.00 17.66
N PHE A 494 -5.85 23.14 18.86
CA PHE A 494 -6.56 23.53 20.07
C PHE A 494 -5.74 24.53 20.89
N GLU A 495 -6.41 25.31 21.73
CA GLU A 495 -5.76 26.07 22.80
C GLU A 495 -5.66 25.20 24.08
N PRO A 496 -4.45 24.76 24.49
CA PRO A 496 -4.28 23.96 25.71
C PRO A 496 -4.87 24.65 26.95
N GLU A 497 -5.37 23.84 27.88
CA GLU A 497 -6.03 24.22 29.15
C GLU A 497 -7.38 24.94 29.00
N LYS A 498 -7.72 25.46 27.81
CA LYS A 498 -9.02 26.07 27.51
C LYS A 498 -9.91 25.14 26.69
N GLU A 499 -9.37 24.58 25.62
CA GLU A 499 -10.08 23.69 24.69
C GLU A 499 -9.68 22.23 24.87
N ILE A 500 -8.53 21.94 25.50
CA ILE A 500 -8.07 20.57 25.71
C ILE A 500 -7.26 20.49 27.00
N ALA A 501 -7.48 19.45 27.82
CA ALA A 501 -6.69 19.25 29.04
C ALA A 501 -5.45 18.40 28.75
N VAL A 502 -4.28 18.92 29.13
CA VAL A 502 -2.99 18.30 28.86
C VAL A 502 -2.16 18.07 30.14
N TYR A 503 -1.25 17.11 30.08
CA TYR A 503 -0.13 16.96 31.01
C TYR A 503 1.20 17.02 30.26
N TYR A 504 2.24 17.56 30.88
CA TYR A 504 3.58 17.72 30.31
C TYR A 504 4.58 16.70 30.85
N SER A 505 4.31 16.12 32.01
CA SER A 505 5.13 15.06 32.60
C SER A 505 4.29 14.00 33.30
N LEU A 506 4.88 12.81 33.49
CA LEU A 506 4.23 11.68 34.17
C LEU A 506 3.75 12.04 35.59
N ASP A 507 4.53 12.85 36.31
CA ASP A 507 4.26 13.21 37.71
C ASP A 507 3.02 14.10 37.87
N GLU A 508 2.59 14.80 36.82
CA GLU A 508 1.39 15.64 36.84
C GLU A 508 0.09 14.81 36.68
N ILE A 509 0.18 13.62 36.11
CA ILE A 509 -1.00 12.80 35.77
C ILE A 509 -1.90 12.59 37.00
N PRO A 510 -1.40 12.16 38.17
CA PRO A 510 -2.26 11.89 39.30
C PRO A 510 -2.94 13.16 39.85
N GLU A 511 -2.21 14.28 39.92
CA GLU A 511 -2.75 15.57 40.40
C GLU A 511 -3.82 16.12 39.44
N LEU A 512 -3.62 15.98 38.13
CA LEU A 512 -4.59 16.39 37.12
C LEU A 512 -5.83 15.51 37.14
N ILE A 513 -5.68 14.19 37.34
CA ILE A 513 -6.83 13.30 37.53
C ILE A 513 -7.64 13.71 38.77
N GLU A 514 -7.00 14.02 39.89
CA GLU A 514 -7.69 14.50 41.10
C GLU A 514 -8.40 15.83 40.87
N LYS A 515 -7.68 16.81 40.32
CA LYS A 515 -8.21 18.12 39.97
C LYS A 515 -9.45 17.98 39.10
N TYR A 516 -9.33 17.28 37.98
CA TYR A 516 -10.46 17.18 37.06
C TYR A 516 -11.57 16.33 37.62
N SER A 517 -11.31 15.28 38.42
CA SER A 517 -12.36 14.49 39.08
C SER A 517 -13.21 15.33 40.03
N ALA A 518 -12.57 16.20 40.83
CA ALA A 518 -13.24 17.07 41.79
C ALA A 518 -13.99 18.26 41.17
N HIS A 519 -13.70 18.63 39.92
CA HIS A 519 -14.23 19.85 39.28
C HIS A 519 -15.04 19.55 38.00
N PRO A 520 -16.29 19.04 38.12
CA PRO A 520 -17.13 18.73 36.95
C PRO A 520 -17.44 19.95 36.07
N ASP A 521 -17.60 21.14 36.66
CA ASP A 521 -17.85 22.37 35.90
C ASP A 521 -16.67 22.76 35.02
N LEU A 522 -15.45 22.56 35.52
CA LEU A 522 -14.23 22.80 34.75
C LEU A 522 -14.13 21.82 33.58
N ARG A 523 -14.39 20.51 33.81
CA ARG A 523 -14.44 19.51 32.74
C ARG A 523 -15.46 19.91 31.67
N ASN A 524 -16.67 20.26 32.09
CA ASN A 524 -17.76 20.66 31.19
C ASN A 524 -17.43 21.91 30.36
N LYS A 525 -16.72 22.87 30.94
CA LYS A 525 -16.26 24.06 30.21
C LYS A 525 -15.27 23.70 29.10
N ILE A 526 -14.28 22.86 29.41
CA ILE A 526 -13.28 22.40 28.44
C ILE A 526 -13.94 21.56 27.34
N ILE A 527 -14.80 20.59 27.69
CA ILE A 527 -15.54 19.75 26.73
C ILE A 527 -16.31 20.62 25.73
N LYS A 528 -17.04 21.63 26.21
CA LYS A 528 -17.84 22.51 25.34
C LYS A 528 -16.96 23.32 24.39
N ALA A 529 -15.83 23.82 24.88
CA ALA A 529 -14.87 24.56 24.06
C ALA A 529 -14.23 23.65 22.99
N ALA A 530 -13.73 22.48 23.40
CA ALA A 530 -13.19 21.44 22.51
C ALA A 530 -14.17 21.07 21.40
N ARG A 531 -15.40 20.73 21.78
CA ARG A 531 -16.45 20.34 20.84
C ARG A 531 -16.75 21.46 19.86
N LYS A 532 -16.89 22.70 20.33
CA LYS A 532 -17.14 23.86 19.47
C LYS A 532 -16.04 23.99 18.41
N ARG A 533 -14.78 23.88 18.81
CA ARG A 533 -13.62 23.90 17.91
C ARG A 533 -13.67 22.75 16.89
N ILE A 534 -13.93 21.52 17.35
CA ILE A 534 -13.99 20.33 16.48
C ILE A 534 -15.10 20.44 15.44
N MET A 535 -16.31 20.84 15.85
CA MET A 535 -17.44 20.97 14.92
C MET A 535 -17.22 22.06 13.88
N ALA A 536 -16.42 23.09 14.20
CA ALA A 536 -16.10 24.17 13.27
C ALA A 536 -14.98 23.78 12.29
N GLU A 537 -13.96 23.04 12.74
CA GLU A 537 -12.69 22.96 12.02
C GLU A 537 -12.10 21.55 11.87
N HIS A 538 -12.59 20.55 12.60
CA HIS A 538 -11.96 19.23 12.70
C HIS A 538 -12.91 18.05 12.46
N THR A 539 -13.91 18.24 11.59
CA THR A 539 -14.73 17.16 11.06
C THR A 539 -14.12 16.55 9.81
N TYR A 540 -14.49 15.31 9.46
CA TYR A 540 -14.11 14.74 8.16
C TYR A 540 -14.64 15.55 6.98
N ASP A 541 -15.76 16.27 7.14
CA ASP A 541 -16.26 17.17 6.11
C ASP A 541 -15.24 18.29 5.81
N CYS A 542 -14.68 18.90 6.86
CA CYS A 542 -13.59 19.88 6.72
C CYS A 542 -12.35 19.24 6.06
N ARG A 543 -11.97 18.02 6.44
CA ARG A 543 -10.79 17.32 5.88
C ARG A 543 -10.93 17.04 4.41
N ILE A 544 -12.10 16.58 3.96
CA ILE A 544 -12.37 16.32 2.55
C ILE A 544 -12.35 17.61 1.72
N LYS A 545 -12.91 18.72 2.24
CA LYS A 545 -12.79 20.03 1.58
C LYS A 545 -11.34 20.48 1.42
N THR A 546 -10.54 20.40 2.49
CA THR A 546 -9.12 20.75 2.44
C THR A 546 -8.37 19.87 1.45
N LEU A 547 -8.58 18.55 1.49
CA LEU A 547 -7.96 17.60 0.58
C LEU A 547 -8.28 17.92 -0.88
N ILE A 548 -9.56 18.17 -1.21
CA ILE A 548 -9.99 18.57 -2.56
C ILE A 548 -9.28 19.85 -3.00
N ASN A 549 -9.19 20.87 -2.13
CA ASN A 549 -8.52 22.12 -2.45
C ASN A 549 -7.02 21.93 -2.73
N CYS A 550 -6.34 21.11 -1.92
CA CYS A 550 -4.94 20.74 -2.17
C CYS A 550 -4.77 19.99 -3.50
N MET A 551 -5.66 19.04 -3.81
CA MET A 551 -5.62 18.32 -5.08
C MET A 551 -5.84 19.23 -6.28
N ARG A 552 -6.76 20.21 -6.18
CA ARG A 552 -6.92 21.23 -7.22
C ARG A 552 -5.65 22.02 -7.42
N SER A 553 -5.05 22.51 -6.34
CA SER A 553 -3.83 23.34 -6.40
C SER A 553 -2.62 22.58 -6.94
N ALA A 554 -2.57 21.26 -6.81
CA ALA A 554 -1.45 20.44 -7.26
C ALA A 554 -1.56 20.02 -8.74
N TYR A 555 -2.77 19.92 -9.29
CA TYR A 555 -3.03 19.27 -10.57
C TYR A 555 -3.85 20.10 -11.57
N ILE A 556 -4.11 21.37 -11.25
CA ILE A 556 -4.69 22.40 -12.13
C ILE A 556 -3.74 23.60 -12.11
#